data_AF-A0A524P009-F1
#
_entry.id   AF-A0A524P009-F1
#
_cell.length_a   1.000
_cell.length_b   1.000
_cell.length_c   1.000
_cell.angle_alpha   90.00
_cell.angle_beta   90.00
_cell.angle_gamma   90.00
#
_symmetry.space_group_name_H-M   'P 1'
#
loop_
_entity.id
_entity.type
_entity.pdbx_description
1 polymer ?
#
loop_
_entity_poly.entity_id
_entity_poly.type
_entity_poly.pdbx_seq_one_letter_code
_entity_poly.pdbx_strand_id
1 'polypeptide(L)'
;MQLRADDRLRAKIAANLAAHDRSSEPDPSLWPAAVAMTVVANEAGDACFVITRRVSSLRNHSGQWALPGGRIDVGEDPVRAALRELDEEVGLACPADSVLGLLDDYPTRSGFRITPVVVWAGTDVVLTPNRGEVAEVHRVPLEGLDAPGIPKLFDLEESDRP
;
A
#
# COMPACT_ATOMS: atom_id res chain seq x y z
N MET A 1 6.08 19.92 -7.78
CA MET A 1 7.44 19.58 -8.25
C MET A 1 7.38 18.09 -8.54
N GLN A 2 7.55 17.71 -9.81
CA GLN A 2 7.33 16.34 -10.25
C GLN A 2 8.28 15.38 -9.54
N LEU A 3 7.72 14.41 -8.80
CA LEU A 3 8.48 13.41 -8.07
C LEU A 3 8.88 12.29 -9.03
N ARG A 4 10.18 12.11 -9.23
CA ARG A 4 10.74 11.07 -10.10
C ARG A 4 11.02 9.81 -9.30
N ALA A 5 10.79 8.64 -9.92
CA ALA A 5 11.15 7.36 -9.33
C ALA A 5 12.68 7.15 -9.47
N ASP A 6 13.46 7.84 -8.64
CA ASP A 6 14.92 7.80 -8.66
C ASP A 6 15.52 7.48 -7.28
N ASP A 7 16.84 7.27 -7.25
CA ASP A 7 17.57 6.96 -6.01
C ASP A 7 17.47 8.07 -4.96
N ARG A 8 17.30 9.33 -5.39
CA ARG A 8 17.13 10.46 -4.48
C ARG A 8 15.80 10.36 -3.74
N LEU A 9 14.71 10.06 -4.45
CA LEU A 9 13.41 9.86 -3.82
C LEU A 9 13.42 8.60 -2.94
N ARG A 10 14.00 7.48 -3.43
CA ARG A 10 14.15 6.25 -2.64
C ARG A 10 14.86 6.51 -1.32
N ALA A 11 16.01 7.20 -1.37
CA ALA A 11 16.79 7.54 -0.18
C ALA A 11 16.01 8.48 0.77
N LYS A 12 15.26 9.45 0.23
CA LYS A 12 14.41 10.34 1.03
C LYS A 12 13.31 9.56 1.77
N ILE A 13 12.62 8.64 1.08
CA ILE A 13 11.58 7.81 1.68
C ILE A 13 12.18 6.93 2.78
N ALA A 14 13.28 6.24 2.51
CA ALA A 14 13.98 5.41 3.50
C ALA A 14 14.44 6.23 4.72
N ALA A 15 15.00 7.43 4.52
CA ALA A 15 15.40 8.31 5.62
C ALA A 15 14.22 8.76 6.48
N ASN A 16 13.09 9.12 5.85
CA ASN A 16 11.88 9.50 6.56
C ASN A 16 11.30 8.33 7.37
N LEU A 17 11.26 7.13 6.79
CA LEU A 17 10.79 5.92 7.48
C LEU A 17 11.71 5.55 8.64
N ALA A 18 13.04 5.68 8.48
CA ALA A 18 14.00 5.40 9.55
C ALA A 18 13.90 6.41 10.72
N ALA A 19 13.48 7.65 10.44
CA ALA A 19 13.26 8.69 11.45
C ALA A 19 11.84 8.66 12.04
N HIS A 20 10.93 7.87 11.48
CA HIS A 20 9.55 7.75 11.93
C HIS A 20 9.45 6.79 13.11
N ASP A 21 8.93 7.29 14.24
CA ASP A 21 8.66 6.45 15.40
C ASP A 21 7.33 5.70 15.19
N ARG A 22 7.44 4.47 14.67
CA ARG A 22 6.28 3.67 14.29
C ARG A 22 5.43 3.30 15.51
N SER A 23 4.16 3.66 15.47
CA SER A 23 3.14 3.21 16.41
C SER A 23 2.57 1.86 16.00
N SER A 24 2.78 0.84 16.83
CA SER A 24 2.13 -0.47 16.69
C SER A 24 0.78 -0.49 17.40
N GLU A 25 -0.21 -1.20 16.86
CA GLU A 25 -1.52 -1.39 17.49
C GLU A 25 -1.55 -2.73 18.24
N PRO A 26 -1.52 -2.73 19.60
CA PRO A 26 -1.36 -3.94 20.37
C PRO A 26 -2.64 -4.77 20.54
N ASP A 27 -3.82 -4.26 20.16
CA ASP A 27 -5.09 -4.97 20.40
C ASP A 27 -5.08 -6.39 19.76
N PRO A 28 -5.11 -7.46 20.58
CA PRO A 28 -5.06 -8.83 20.08
C PRO A 28 -6.40 -9.32 19.51
N SER A 29 -7.49 -8.55 19.68
CA SER A 29 -8.80 -8.88 19.13
C SER A 29 -8.94 -8.55 17.64
N LEU A 30 -8.02 -7.74 17.10
CA LEU A 30 -7.98 -7.37 15.69
C LEU A 30 -7.27 -8.43 14.84
N TRP A 31 -7.85 -8.75 13.69
CA TRP A 31 -7.23 -9.64 12.71
C TRP A 31 -6.02 -8.97 12.06
N PRO A 32 -4.83 -9.59 12.08
CA PRO A 32 -3.65 -9.01 11.47
C PRO A 32 -3.75 -9.05 9.93
N ALA A 33 -3.45 -7.92 9.30
CA ALA A 33 -3.37 -7.76 7.85
C ALA A 33 -2.17 -6.87 7.48
N ALA A 34 -1.66 -7.02 6.27
CA ALA A 34 -0.61 -6.17 5.73
C ALA A 34 -0.99 -5.67 4.33
N VAL A 35 -0.56 -4.46 4.01
CA VAL A 35 -0.75 -3.86 2.68
C VAL A 35 0.57 -3.36 2.12
N ALA A 36 0.78 -3.51 0.83
CA ALA A 36 1.96 -3.04 0.12
C ALA A 36 1.73 -1.63 -0.45
N MET A 37 2.33 -0.63 0.19
CA MET A 37 2.47 0.73 -0.36
C MET A 37 3.63 0.75 -1.35
N THR A 38 3.38 0.28 -2.56
CA THR A 38 4.41 0.04 -3.58
C THR A 38 4.64 1.26 -4.45
N VAL A 39 5.87 1.77 -4.45
CA VAL A 39 6.34 2.85 -5.33
C VAL A 39 6.94 2.26 -6.59
N VAL A 40 6.39 2.67 -7.74
CA VAL A 40 6.82 2.31 -9.10
C VAL A 40 7.03 3.58 -9.94
N ALA A 41 7.71 3.46 -11.08
CA ALA A 41 7.62 4.49 -12.12
C ALA A 41 6.40 4.27 -13.04
N ASN A 42 5.83 5.37 -13.53
CA ASN A 42 5.04 5.34 -14.76
C ASN A 42 5.93 5.42 -16.02
N GLU A 43 5.32 5.40 -17.20
CA GLU A 43 6.01 5.47 -18.50
C GLU A 43 6.82 6.77 -18.66
N ALA A 44 6.43 7.84 -17.98
CA ALA A 44 7.16 9.09 -17.99
C ALA A 44 8.34 9.09 -17.01
N GLY A 45 8.45 8.12 -16.10
CA GLY A 45 9.45 8.05 -15.03
C GLY A 45 9.04 8.71 -13.70
N ASP A 46 7.78 9.10 -13.56
CA ASP A 46 7.26 9.69 -12.32
C ASP A 46 6.95 8.61 -11.29
N ALA A 47 7.17 8.93 -10.02
CA ALA A 47 6.86 8.05 -8.92
C ALA A 47 5.34 7.96 -8.70
N CYS A 48 4.85 6.73 -8.64
CA CYS A 48 3.44 6.40 -8.44
C CYS A 48 3.25 5.34 -7.35
N PHE A 49 2.12 5.37 -6.66
CA PHE A 49 1.62 4.21 -5.93
C PHE A 49 0.87 3.26 -6.84
N VAL A 50 0.95 1.96 -6.54
CA VAL A 50 0.05 0.94 -7.09
C VAL A 50 -1.21 0.85 -6.24
N ILE A 51 -2.37 1.01 -6.86
CA ILE A 51 -3.68 0.72 -6.25
C ILE A 51 -4.45 -0.26 -7.13
N THR A 52 -5.26 -1.11 -6.50
CA THR A 52 -6.11 -2.09 -7.15
C THR A 52 -7.57 -1.73 -6.97
N ARG A 53 -8.40 -2.16 -7.93
CA ARG A 53 -9.85 -2.14 -7.82
C ARG A 53 -10.33 -3.59 -7.74
N ARG A 54 -10.98 -3.97 -6.65
CA ARG A 54 -11.45 -5.36 -6.46
C ARG A 54 -12.57 -5.72 -7.43
N VAL A 55 -12.60 -6.96 -7.91
CA VAL A 55 -13.70 -7.47 -8.73
C VAL A 55 -15.04 -7.40 -7.98
N SER A 56 -16.12 -7.10 -8.70
CA SER A 56 -17.45 -6.91 -8.09
C SER A 56 -18.09 -8.19 -7.57
N SER A 57 -17.59 -9.35 -8.00
CA SER A 57 -18.08 -10.69 -7.64
C SER A 57 -17.58 -11.20 -6.29
N LEU A 58 -16.62 -10.52 -5.65
CA LEU A 58 -16.17 -10.88 -4.30
C LEU A 58 -17.23 -10.50 -3.26
N ARG A 59 -17.50 -11.43 -2.33
CA ARG A 59 -18.57 -11.32 -1.31
C ARG A 59 -18.45 -10.09 -0.40
N ASN A 60 -17.25 -9.52 -0.25
CA ASN A 60 -16.98 -8.32 0.54
C ASN A 60 -16.30 -7.25 -0.34
N HIS A 61 -16.68 -5.98 -0.19
CA HIS A 61 -15.97 -4.81 -0.74
C HIS A 61 -15.89 -4.72 -2.28
N SER A 62 -16.99 -5.00 -2.97
CA SER A 62 -17.08 -4.94 -4.43
C SER A 62 -16.71 -3.54 -4.98
N GLY A 63 -15.78 -3.49 -5.93
CA GLY A 63 -15.39 -2.27 -6.64
C GLY A 63 -14.61 -1.25 -5.81
N GLN A 64 -14.22 -1.58 -4.57
CA GLN A 64 -13.41 -0.70 -3.73
C GLN A 64 -11.98 -0.57 -4.26
N TRP A 65 -11.44 0.63 -4.09
CA TRP A 65 -10.04 0.93 -4.28
C TRP A 65 -9.26 0.51 -3.04
N ALA A 66 -8.18 -0.23 -3.23
CA ALA A 66 -7.34 -0.71 -2.15
C ALA A 66 -5.87 -0.68 -2.56
N LEU A 67 -5.00 -0.68 -1.56
CA LEU A 67 -3.62 -1.13 -1.75
C LEU A 67 -3.62 -2.65 -1.87
N PRO A 68 -2.70 -3.26 -2.65
CA PRO A 68 -2.51 -4.70 -2.61
C PRO A 68 -2.26 -5.18 -1.18
N GLY A 69 -2.94 -6.23 -0.75
CA GLY A 69 -2.78 -6.71 0.61
C GLY A 69 -3.91 -7.57 1.12
N GLY A 70 -3.62 -8.25 2.22
CA GLY A 70 -4.51 -9.26 2.79
C GLY A 70 -4.12 -9.65 4.20
N ARG A 71 -4.65 -10.78 4.64
CA ARG A 71 -4.40 -11.30 6.00
C ARG A 71 -2.96 -11.77 6.12
N ILE A 72 -2.41 -11.62 7.33
CA ILE A 72 -1.13 -12.23 7.68
C ILE A 72 -1.40 -13.69 8.06
N ASP A 73 -0.75 -14.62 7.37
CA ASP A 73 -0.89 -16.05 7.65
C ASP A 73 -0.12 -16.48 8.91
N VAL A 74 -0.44 -17.67 9.42
CA VAL A 74 0.21 -18.21 10.62
C VAL A 74 1.71 -18.41 10.37
N GLY A 75 2.54 -17.73 11.16
CA GLY A 75 4.01 -17.78 11.05
C GLY A 75 4.59 -16.79 10.02
N GLU A 76 3.74 -15.99 9.39
CA GLU A 76 4.11 -14.92 8.48
C GLU A 76 4.33 -13.61 9.25
N ASP A 77 5.29 -12.80 8.80
CA ASP A 77 5.45 -11.42 9.28
C ASP A 77 4.77 -10.43 8.31
N PRO A 78 4.49 -9.18 8.71
CA PRO A 78 3.79 -8.22 7.85
C PRO A 78 4.48 -7.98 6.49
N VAL A 79 5.81 -8.05 6.46
CA VAL A 79 6.58 -7.84 5.23
C VAL A 79 6.35 -8.98 4.25
N ARG A 80 6.45 -10.23 4.72
CA ARG A 80 6.18 -11.42 3.89
C ARG A 80 4.74 -11.42 3.38
N ALA A 81 3.78 -11.08 4.23
CA ALA A 81 2.38 -10.98 3.83
C ALA A 81 2.17 -9.94 2.73
N ALA A 82 2.68 -8.72 2.91
CA ALA A 82 2.55 -7.66 1.91
C ALA A 82 3.22 -8.01 0.57
N LEU A 83 4.40 -8.64 0.59
CA LEU A 83 5.10 -9.06 -0.63
C LEU A 83 4.41 -10.23 -1.34
N ARG A 84 3.88 -11.20 -0.58
CA ARG A 84 3.08 -12.31 -1.14
C ARG A 84 1.82 -11.78 -1.82
N GLU A 85 1.05 -10.94 -1.14
CA GLU A 85 -0.19 -10.36 -1.69
C GLU A 85 0.10 -9.46 -2.90
N LEU A 86 1.22 -8.72 -2.90
CA LEU A 86 1.65 -7.93 -4.06
C LEU A 86 1.90 -8.82 -5.28
N ASP A 87 2.51 -9.99 -5.10
CA ASP A 87 2.71 -10.95 -6.18
C ASP A 87 1.38 -11.62 -6.60
N GLU A 88 0.58 -12.08 -5.64
CA GLU A 88 -0.69 -12.77 -5.89
C GLU A 88 -1.74 -11.88 -6.58
N GLU A 89 -1.85 -10.61 -6.20
CA GLU A 89 -2.86 -9.70 -6.73
C GLU A 89 -2.43 -9.03 -8.04
N VAL A 90 -1.15 -8.62 -8.15
CA VAL A 90 -0.68 -7.80 -9.29
C VAL A 90 0.56 -8.36 -10.01
N GLY A 91 0.99 -9.59 -9.70
CA GLY A 91 2.06 -10.29 -10.39
C GLY A 91 3.43 -9.64 -10.22
N LEU A 92 3.63 -8.90 -9.12
CA LEU A 92 4.86 -8.18 -8.83
C LEU A 92 5.64 -8.82 -7.69
N ALA A 93 6.53 -9.73 -8.04
CA ALA A 93 7.50 -10.30 -7.11
C ALA A 93 8.63 -9.29 -6.82
N CYS A 94 8.74 -8.89 -5.55
CA CYS A 94 9.81 -8.02 -5.04
C CYS A 94 10.67 -8.76 -4.01
N PRO A 95 12.01 -8.66 -4.09
CA PRO A 95 12.88 -9.18 -3.04
C PRO A 95 12.75 -8.37 -1.74
N ALA A 96 13.21 -8.95 -0.62
CA ALA A 96 13.08 -8.31 0.69
C ALA A 96 13.84 -6.96 0.81
N ASP A 97 14.89 -6.75 0.02
CA ASP A 97 15.66 -5.49 -0.03
C ASP A 97 14.95 -4.36 -0.82
N SER A 98 13.83 -4.67 -1.49
CA SER A 98 12.90 -3.65 -2.00
C SER A 98 12.12 -2.96 -0.89
N VAL A 99 12.04 -3.53 0.31
CA VAL A 99 11.27 -2.96 1.44
C VAL A 99 12.07 -1.83 2.07
N LEU A 100 11.47 -0.64 2.13
CA LEU A 100 12.10 0.55 2.71
C LEU A 100 11.77 0.75 4.19
N GLY A 101 10.66 0.18 4.67
CA GLY A 101 10.20 0.32 6.04
C GLY A 101 8.71 0.10 6.19
N LEU A 102 8.22 0.25 7.42
CA LEU A 102 6.82 0.08 7.79
C LEU A 102 6.28 1.41 8.33
N LEU A 103 4.98 1.65 8.13
CA LEU A 103 4.27 2.77 8.75
C LEU A 103 3.46 2.30 9.98
N ASP A 104 2.77 3.25 10.61
CA ASP A 104 1.90 3.01 11.75
C ASP A 104 0.82 1.97 11.42
N ASP A 105 0.51 1.13 12.41
CA ASP A 105 -0.61 0.22 12.30
C ASP A 105 -1.93 1.00 12.31
N TYR A 106 -2.85 0.59 11.43
CA TYR A 106 -4.17 1.19 11.30
C TYR A 106 -5.27 0.20 11.73
N PRO A 107 -5.92 0.41 12.89
CA PRO A 107 -7.09 -0.36 13.28
C PRO A 107 -8.31 0.03 12.45
N THR A 108 -8.92 -0.93 11.76
CA THR A 108 -10.13 -0.72 10.97
C THR A 108 -11.39 -1.06 11.77
N ARG A 109 -12.52 -0.45 11.39
CA ARG A 109 -13.85 -0.81 11.94
C ARG A 109 -14.30 -2.21 11.54
N SER A 110 -13.73 -2.76 10.47
CA SER A 110 -13.99 -4.13 10.03
C SER A 110 -13.25 -5.18 10.86
N GLY A 111 -12.54 -4.78 11.92
CA GLY A 111 -11.88 -5.68 12.86
C GLY A 111 -10.50 -6.14 12.40
N PHE A 112 -9.81 -5.34 11.58
CA PHE A 112 -8.43 -5.61 11.16
C PHE A 112 -7.46 -4.62 11.80
N ARG A 113 -6.23 -5.09 12.03
CA ARG A 113 -5.06 -4.23 12.20
C ARG A 113 -4.23 -4.31 10.92
N ILE A 114 -4.21 -3.22 10.16
CA ILE A 114 -3.45 -3.14 8.92
C ILE A 114 -2.05 -2.58 9.22
N THR A 115 -1.01 -3.32 8.84
CA THR A 115 0.38 -2.85 8.84
C THR A 115 0.78 -2.45 7.41
N PRO A 116 1.00 -1.15 7.11
CA PRO A 116 1.46 -0.73 5.79
C PRO A 116 2.97 -0.95 5.63
N VAL A 117 3.35 -1.63 4.55
CA VAL A 117 4.74 -1.93 4.19
C VAL A 117 5.09 -1.11 2.96
N VAL A 118 6.12 -0.27 3.05
CA VAL A 118 6.56 0.58 1.93
C VAL A 118 7.58 -0.18 1.09
N VAL A 119 7.26 -0.39 -0.19
CA VAL A 119 8.05 -1.18 -1.13
C VAL A 119 8.51 -0.30 -2.29
N TRP A 120 9.80 -0.37 -2.64
CA TRP A 120 10.36 0.26 -3.82
C TRP A 120 10.60 -0.78 -4.92
N ALA A 121 9.74 -0.79 -5.93
CA ALA A 121 9.79 -1.75 -7.04
C ALA A 121 10.60 -1.25 -8.24
N GLY A 122 10.97 0.05 -8.27
CA GLY A 122 11.83 0.62 -9.31
C GLY A 122 11.08 1.09 -10.56
N THR A 123 11.82 1.22 -11.66
CA THR A 123 11.37 1.92 -12.87
C THR A 123 10.80 1.01 -13.96
N ASP A 124 11.29 -0.23 -14.05
CA ASP A 124 10.93 -1.19 -15.10
C ASP A 124 9.99 -2.28 -14.57
N VAL A 125 8.79 -1.85 -14.19
CA VAL A 125 7.80 -2.73 -13.54
C VAL A 125 6.66 -3.06 -14.49
N VAL A 126 6.36 -4.34 -14.66
CA VAL A 126 5.16 -4.83 -15.36
C VAL A 126 4.19 -5.39 -14.32
N LEU A 127 2.95 -4.92 -14.34
CA LEU A 127 1.89 -5.36 -13.42
C LEU A 127 0.92 -6.28 -14.17
N THR A 128 0.70 -7.47 -13.63
CA THR A 128 -0.19 -8.48 -14.21
C THR A 128 -1.30 -8.80 -13.19
N PRO A 129 -2.48 -8.15 -13.28
CA PRO A 129 -3.55 -8.39 -12.33
C PRO A 129 -4.08 -9.82 -12.36
N ASN A 130 -4.25 -10.40 -11.18
CA ASN A 130 -5.04 -11.61 -11.01
C ASN A 130 -6.54 -11.28 -11.16
N ARG A 131 -7.11 -11.64 -12.32
CA ARG A 131 -8.50 -11.34 -12.67
C ARG A 131 -9.55 -12.01 -11.77
N GLY A 132 -9.15 -12.98 -10.94
CA GLY A 132 -10.03 -13.56 -9.93
C GLY A 132 -10.35 -12.59 -8.79
N GLU A 133 -9.48 -11.61 -8.55
CA GLU A 133 -9.52 -10.74 -7.37
C GLU A 133 -9.45 -9.26 -7.71
N VAL A 134 -8.67 -8.91 -8.74
CA VAL A 134 -8.41 -7.55 -9.19
C VAL A 134 -9.02 -7.32 -10.57
N ALA A 135 -9.96 -6.36 -10.63
CA ALA A 135 -10.55 -5.91 -11.88
C ALA A 135 -9.62 -4.95 -12.64
N GLU A 136 -8.99 -4.03 -11.92
CA GLU A 136 -8.13 -3.00 -12.50
C GLU A 136 -6.94 -2.69 -11.58
N VAL A 137 -5.81 -2.33 -12.18
CA VAL A 137 -4.60 -1.87 -11.48
C VAL A 137 -4.25 -0.49 -12.01
N HIS A 138 -3.97 0.43 -11.11
CA HIS A 138 -3.69 1.82 -11.44
C HIS A 138 -2.40 2.30 -10.79
N ARG A 139 -1.68 3.14 -11.54
CA ARG A 139 -0.52 3.90 -11.04
C ARG A 139 -1.00 5.31 -10.71
N VAL A 140 -0.98 5.68 -9.43
CA VAL A 140 -1.39 7.01 -8.97
C VAL A 140 -0.15 7.86 -8.67
N PRO A 141 0.10 8.95 -9.42
CA PRO A 141 1.26 9.81 -9.18
C PRO A 141 1.31 10.36 -7.75
N LEU A 142 2.46 10.24 -7.10
CA LEU A 142 2.65 10.73 -5.74
C LEU A 142 2.50 12.25 -5.65
N GLU A 143 2.85 12.99 -6.71
CA GLU A 143 2.67 14.45 -6.75
C GLU A 143 1.19 14.85 -6.58
N GLY A 144 0.25 14.03 -7.04
CA GLY A 144 -1.18 14.30 -6.89
C GLY A 144 -1.67 14.22 -5.44
N LEU A 145 -0.93 13.55 -4.55
CA LEU A 145 -1.30 13.38 -3.15
C LEU A 145 -0.89 14.57 -2.26
N ASP A 146 0.07 15.37 -2.71
CA ASP A 146 0.56 16.58 -2.02
C ASP A 146 0.08 17.87 -2.72
N ALA A 147 -0.92 17.74 -3.60
CA ALA A 147 -1.48 18.88 -4.33
C ALA A 147 -2.29 19.79 -3.38
N PRO A 148 -2.33 21.12 -3.62
CA PRO A 148 -3.13 22.03 -2.81
C PRO A 148 -4.60 21.58 -2.73
N GLY A 149 -5.09 21.42 -1.50
CA GLY A 149 -6.45 20.94 -1.23
C GLY A 149 -6.63 19.41 -1.30
N ILE A 150 -5.53 18.64 -1.32
CA ILE A 150 -5.49 17.18 -1.17
C ILE A 150 -4.65 16.81 0.08
N PRO A 151 -5.06 15.80 0.87
CA PRO A 151 -6.35 15.12 0.80
C PRO A 151 -7.49 16.06 1.20
N LYS A 152 -8.67 15.85 0.59
CA LYS A 152 -9.90 16.46 1.09
C LYS A 152 -10.38 15.61 2.25
N LEU A 153 -10.22 16.14 3.46
CA LEU A 153 -10.76 15.52 4.66
C LEU A 153 -12.24 15.89 4.79
N PHE A 154 -13.05 14.89 5.08
CA PHE A 154 -14.48 15.06 5.33
C PHE A 154 -14.78 14.51 6.71
N ASP A 155 -15.47 15.29 7.52
CA ASP A 155 -16.01 14.80 8.78
C ASP A 155 -17.14 13.82 8.46
N LEU A 156 -16.91 12.54 8.77
CA LEU A 156 -17.96 11.54 8.74
C LEU A 156 -18.62 11.54 10.12
N GLU A 157 -19.93 11.84 10.19
CA GLU A 157 -20.70 11.90 11.45
C GLU A 157 -20.56 10.64 12.32
N GLU A 158 -20.16 9.52 11.72
CA GLU A 158 -19.95 8.24 12.37
C GLU A 158 -18.49 8.01 12.84
N SER A 159 -17.59 9.01 12.85
CA SER A 159 -16.16 8.85 13.21
C SER A 159 -15.65 9.83 14.26
N ASP A 160 -15.26 9.31 15.43
CA ASP A 160 -14.48 10.06 16.44
C ASP A 160 -12.99 10.21 16.06
N ARG A 161 -12.59 9.74 14.88
CA ARG A 161 -11.22 9.90 14.35
C ARG A 161 -11.27 10.54 12.95
N PRO A 162 -10.49 11.62 12.71
CA PRO A 162 -10.47 12.35 11.45
C PRO A 162 -9.94 11.51 10.28
#